data_AF-A0A848V5M5-F1
#
_entry.id   AF-A0A848V5M5-F1
#
_cell.length_a   1.000
_cell.length_b   1.000
_cell.length_c   1.000
_cell.angle_alpha   90.00
_cell.angle_beta   90.00
_cell.angle_gamma   90.00
#
_symmetry.space_group_name_H-M   'P 1'
#
loop_
_entity.id
_entity.type
_entity.pdbx_description
1 polymer ?
#
loop_
_entity_poly.entity_id
_entity_poly.type
_entity_poly.pdbx_seq_one_letter_code
_entity_poly.pdbx_strand_id
1 'polypeptide(L)'
;TATHSAEYVARITGGGSNEIKLAATETGGYYLFTVDSDTSSDFAVGRYHWQLEITETSSGNRLVIERGEFEAIPDLDVNQSDPRTHADIMLAKIETILEGKADSDVGSYSIAGRSLTKMSFDELMVARDRYKREVLQHQREELIKRGKASANTVKVRFS
;
A
#
# COMPACT_ATOMS: atom_id res chain seq x y z
N THR A 1 -37.44 -13.19 6.33
CA THR A 1 -36.64 -11.94 6.29
C THR A 1 -35.36 -12.21 7.02
N ALA A 2 -34.23 -11.77 6.48
CA ALA A 2 -32.93 -11.85 7.15
C ALA A 2 -33.02 -11.17 8.53
N THR A 3 -32.42 -11.78 9.56
CA THR A 3 -32.39 -11.19 10.92
C THR A 3 -31.21 -10.24 11.09
N HIS A 4 -30.18 -10.40 10.25
CA HIS A 4 -28.96 -9.62 10.27
C HIS A 4 -28.54 -9.28 8.85
N SER A 5 -27.76 -8.21 8.70
CA SER A 5 -27.07 -7.84 7.47
C SER A 5 -25.60 -7.60 7.77
N ALA A 6 -24.72 -7.90 6.81
CA ALA A 6 -23.30 -7.64 6.93
C ALA A 6 -22.85 -6.53 5.96
N GLU A 7 -21.99 -5.63 6.44
CA GLU A 7 -21.36 -4.57 5.64
C GLU A 7 -19.85 -4.61 5.84
N TYR A 8 -19.10 -4.57 4.75
CA TYR A 8 -17.67 -4.43 4.75
C TYR A 8 -17.33 -2.97 4.47
N VAL A 9 -16.69 -2.31 5.44
CA VAL A 9 -16.35 -0.89 5.36
C VAL A 9 -14.84 -0.74 5.38
N ALA A 10 -14.27 -0.07 4.39
CA ALA A 10 -12.83 0.19 4.33
C ALA A 10 -12.52 1.67 4.08
N ARG A 11 -11.45 2.16 4.70
CA ARG A 11 -10.95 3.52 4.51
C ARG A 11 -9.46 3.53 4.21
N ILE A 12 -9.07 4.37 3.27
CA ILE A 12 -7.67 4.55 2.90
C ILE A 12 -6.88 5.23 4.03
N THR A 13 -5.63 4.81 4.24
CA THR A 13 -4.69 5.43 5.16
C THR A 13 -4.46 6.90 4.76
N GLY A 14 -4.45 7.81 5.73
CA GLY A 14 -4.37 9.26 5.49
C GLY A 14 -5.74 9.96 5.48
N GLY A 15 -6.84 9.20 5.49
CA GLY A 15 -8.20 9.73 5.49
C GLY A 15 -8.64 10.30 4.14
N GLY A 16 -9.84 10.87 4.09
CA GLY A 16 -10.44 11.44 2.88
C GLY A 16 -11.80 10.85 2.54
N SER A 17 -12.30 11.14 1.34
CA SER A 17 -13.61 10.69 0.85
C SER A 17 -13.59 9.28 0.24
N ASN A 18 -12.45 8.60 0.23
CA ASN A 18 -12.28 7.26 -0.32
C ASN A 18 -12.68 6.19 0.71
N GLU A 19 -13.98 6.12 0.98
CA GLU A 19 -14.60 5.06 1.77
C GLU A 19 -15.21 4.02 0.83
N ILE A 20 -14.87 2.76 1.05
CA ILE A 20 -15.48 1.61 0.36
C ILE A 20 -16.53 1.04 1.31
N LYS A 21 -17.76 0.87 0.81
CA LYS A 21 -18.83 0.15 1.51
C LYS A 21 -19.42 -0.91 0.62
N LEU A 22 -19.39 -2.15 1.09
CA LEU A 22 -19.91 -3.30 0.38
C LEU A 22 -20.94 -3.99 1.26
N ALA A 23 -22.20 -4.01 0.79
CA ALA A 23 -23.23 -4.81 1.42
C ALA A 23 -23.06 -6.27 1.01
N ALA A 24 -23.18 -7.19 1.97
CA ALA A 24 -23.17 -8.62 1.66
C ALA A 24 -24.47 -9.08 1.01
N THR A 25 -24.35 -10.09 0.17
CA THR A 25 -25.46 -10.97 -0.20
C THR A 25 -25.51 -12.15 0.77
N GLU A 26 -26.62 -12.34 1.48
CA GLU A 26 -26.82 -13.51 2.33
C GLU A 26 -27.16 -14.74 1.48
N THR A 27 -26.46 -15.84 1.67
CA THR A 27 -26.75 -17.11 1.00
C THR A 27 -26.37 -18.27 1.91
N GLY A 28 -27.28 -19.22 2.12
CA GLY A 28 -26.95 -20.50 2.74
C GLY A 28 -26.27 -20.43 4.12
N GLY A 29 -26.53 -19.38 4.91
CA GLY A 29 -25.93 -19.19 6.24
C GLY A 29 -24.57 -18.48 6.26
N TYR A 30 -24.11 -17.95 5.12
CA TYR A 30 -22.93 -17.08 5.04
C TYR A 30 -23.25 -15.76 4.34
N TYR A 31 -22.35 -14.79 4.54
CA TYR A 31 -22.37 -13.50 3.86
C TYR A 31 -21.32 -13.49 2.77
N LEU A 32 -21.74 -13.29 1.53
CA LEU A 32 -20.87 -13.13 0.38
C LEU A 32 -20.72 -11.64 0.03
N PHE A 33 -19.49 -11.17 0.00
CA PHE A 33 -19.16 -9.84 -0.52
C PHE A 33 -18.66 -9.99 -1.95
N THR A 34 -19.19 -9.18 -2.86
CA THR A 34 -18.79 -9.17 -4.27
C THR A 34 -18.66 -7.74 -4.72
N VAL A 35 -17.63 -7.47 -5.53
CA VAL A 35 -17.39 -6.19 -6.18
C VAL A 35 -17.11 -6.49 -7.63
N ASP A 36 -17.84 -5.86 -8.53
CA ASP A 36 -17.56 -5.94 -9.96
C ASP A 36 -16.38 -5.03 -10.34
N SER A 37 -15.85 -5.25 -11.54
CA SER A 37 -14.73 -4.46 -12.07
C SER A 37 -15.05 -2.97 -12.09
N ASP A 38 -16.26 -2.61 -12.49
CA ASP A 38 -16.69 -1.22 -12.67
C ASP A 38 -16.65 -0.48 -11.32
N THR A 39 -17.22 -1.07 -10.26
CA THR A 39 -17.19 -0.51 -8.90
C THR A 39 -15.77 -0.48 -8.35
N SER A 40 -14.98 -1.53 -8.55
CA SER A 40 -13.61 -1.59 -8.04
C SER A 40 -12.66 -0.61 -8.72
N SER A 41 -12.98 -0.16 -9.94
CA SER A 41 -12.19 0.83 -10.69
C SER A 41 -12.18 2.21 -10.04
N ASP A 42 -13.19 2.52 -9.22
CA ASP A 42 -13.27 3.76 -8.44
C ASP A 42 -12.43 3.71 -7.15
N PHE A 43 -11.85 2.55 -6.80
CA PHE A 43 -11.05 2.42 -5.59
C PHE A 43 -9.68 3.07 -5.78
N ALA A 44 -9.39 4.08 -4.97
CA ALA A 44 -8.09 4.74 -4.98
C ALA A 44 -6.98 3.74 -4.62
N VAL A 45 -5.88 3.80 -5.35
CA VAL A 45 -4.69 2.97 -5.06
C VAL A 45 -4.11 3.35 -3.69
N GLY A 46 -3.83 2.35 -2.87
CA GLY A 46 -3.21 2.56 -1.57
C GLY A 46 -3.61 1.55 -0.50
N ARG A 47 -3.15 1.81 0.72
CA ARG A 47 -3.41 0.96 1.89
C ARG A 47 -4.74 1.32 2.53
N TYR A 48 -5.57 0.33 2.80
CA TYR A 48 -6.86 0.46 3.44
C TYR A 48 -6.87 -0.26 4.78
N HIS A 49 -7.57 0.34 5.74
CA HIS A 49 -8.00 -0.33 6.97
C HIS A 49 -9.48 -0.61 6.86
N TRP A 50 -9.88 -1.83 7.14
CA TRP A 50 -11.25 -2.28 7.00
C TRP A 50 -11.81 -2.82 8.30
N GLN A 51 -13.14 -2.81 8.37
CA GLN A 51 -13.90 -3.48 9.41
C GLN A 51 -15.14 -4.16 8.84
N LEU A 52 -15.45 -5.32 9.38
CA LEU A 52 -16.65 -6.07 9.06
C LEU A 52 -17.71 -5.80 10.13
N GLU A 53 -18.84 -5.27 9.70
CA GLU A 53 -19.94 -4.86 10.55
C GLU A 53 -21.15 -5.78 10.35
N ILE A 54 -21.74 -6.26 11.44
CA ILE A 54 -23.02 -6.98 11.43
C ILE A 54 -24.06 -6.10 12.09
N THR A 55 -25.19 -5.87 11.40
CA THR A 55 -26.32 -5.10 11.91
C THR A 55 -27.53 -6.00 12.10
N GLU A 56 -28.10 -6.01 13.29
CA GLU A 56 -29.38 -6.68 13.57
C GLU A 56 -30.53 -5.86 12.98
N THR A 57 -31.35 -6.49 12.13
CA THR A 57 -32.40 -5.80 11.36
C THR A 57 -33.55 -5.27 12.22
N SER A 58 -33.85 -5.95 13.33
CA SER A 58 -34.96 -5.60 14.23
C SER A 58 -34.68 -4.35 15.07
N SER A 59 -33.44 -4.18 15.53
CA SER A 59 -33.03 -3.16 16.48
C SER A 59 -32.16 -2.07 15.86
N GLY A 60 -31.53 -2.35 14.72
CA GLY A 60 -30.49 -1.50 14.14
C GLY A 60 -29.16 -1.54 14.90
N ASN A 61 -29.04 -2.40 15.91
CA ASN A 61 -27.80 -2.55 16.66
C ASN A 61 -26.70 -3.11 15.76
N ARG A 62 -25.51 -2.53 15.87
CA ARG A 62 -24.37 -2.86 15.02
C ARG A 62 -23.16 -3.27 15.84
N LEU A 63 -22.52 -4.35 15.42
CA LEU A 63 -21.28 -4.85 16.00
C LEU A 63 -20.20 -4.95 14.94
N VAL A 64 -18.98 -4.50 15.28
CA VAL A 64 -17.78 -4.78 14.48
C VAL A 64 -17.23 -6.13 14.93
N ILE A 65 -17.18 -7.09 14.01
CA ILE A 65 -16.74 -8.46 14.32
C ILE A 65 -15.28 -8.71 13.94
N GLU A 66 -14.77 -8.02 12.93
CA GLU A 66 -13.40 -8.17 12.46
C GLU A 66 -12.85 -6.86 11.92
N ARG A 67 -11.52 -6.73 11.95
CA ARG A 67 -10.76 -5.63 11.36
C ARG A 67 -9.51 -6.16 10.71
N GLY A 68 -9.05 -5.47 9.68
CA GLY A 68 -7.77 -5.79 9.05
C GLY A 68 -7.32 -4.70 8.11
N GLU A 69 -6.37 -5.05 7.26
CA GLU A 69 -5.79 -4.16 6.26
C GLU A 69 -5.67 -4.87 4.92
N PHE A 70 -5.75 -4.10 3.83
CA PHE A 70 -5.39 -4.55 2.49
C PHE A 70 -4.74 -3.40 1.72
N GLU A 71 -4.14 -3.72 0.57
CA GLU A 71 -3.60 -2.73 -0.34
C GLU A 71 -4.31 -2.87 -1.69
N ALA A 72 -4.99 -1.81 -2.12
CA ALA A 72 -5.51 -1.68 -3.47
C ALA A 72 -4.33 -1.35 -4.37
N ILE A 73 -3.93 -2.29 -5.23
CA ILE A 73 -2.85 -2.13 -6.19
C ILE A 73 -3.36 -1.44 -7.46
N PRO A 74 -2.49 -0.74 -8.19
CA PRO A 74 -2.91 -0.04 -9.39
C PRO A 74 -3.25 -1.03 -10.51
N ASP A 75 -4.29 -0.71 -11.28
CA ASP A 75 -4.65 -1.47 -12.47
C ASP A 75 -3.61 -1.25 -13.57
N LEU A 76 -3.10 -2.35 -14.14
CA LEU A 76 -2.07 -2.31 -15.18
C LEU A 76 -2.65 -2.06 -16.57
N ASP A 77 -3.97 -2.18 -16.75
CA ASP A 77 -4.65 -1.86 -18.01
C ASP A 77 -4.90 -0.33 -18.14
N VAL A 78 -4.76 0.42 -17.05
CA VAL A 78 -4.85 1.88 -17.03
C VAL A 78 -3.51 2.50 -17.45
N ASN A 79 -3.52 3.30 -18.52
CA ASN A 79 -2.34 4.03 -18.97
C ASN A 79 -1.77 4.93 -17.85
N GLN A 80 -0.43 4.99 -17.76
CA GLN A 80 0.31 5.76 -16.75
C GLN A 80 0.15 5.28 -15.31
N SER A 81 -0.47 4.12 -15.10
CA SER A 81 -0.38 3.38 -13.85
C SER A 81 1.08 3.16 -13.46
N ASP A 82 1.44 3.49 -12.22
CA ASP A 82 2.78 3.29 -11.68
C ASP A 82 2.81 2.02 -10.82
N PRO A 83 3.28 0.87 -11.35
CA PRO A 83 3.26 -0.40 -10.63
C PRO A 83 4.39 -0.54 -9.60
N ARG A 84 5.23 0.49 -9.47
CA ARG A 84 6.39 0.46 -8.59
C ARG A 84 5.95 0.45 -7.13
N THR A 85 6.72 -0.26 -6.31
CA THR A 85 6.49 -0.21 -4.86
C THR A 85 6.84 1.16 -4.31
N HIS A 86 6.36 1.48 -3.11
CA HIS A 86 6.80 2.69 -2.41
C HIS A 86 8.32 2.78 -2.31
N ALA A 87 9.01 1.66 -2.05
CA ALA A 87 10.46 1.62 -1.95
C ALA A 87 11.16 1.95 -3.28
N ASP A 88 10.64 1.46 -4.41
CA ASP A 88 11.14 1.79 -5.75
C ASP A 88 10.99 3.28 -6.05
N ILE A 89 9.82 3.86 -5.74
CA ILE A 89 9.54 5.29 -5.94
C ILE A 89 10.47 6.14 -5.08
N MET A 90 10.63 5.79 -3.80
CA MET A 90 11.50 6.53 -2.88
C MET A 90 12.96 6.43 -3.29
N LEU A 91 13.43 5.26 -3.70
CA LEU A 91 14.79 5.07 -4.20
C LEU A 91 15.06 6.00 -5.40
N ALA A 92 14.20 5.98 -6.41
CA ALA A 92 14.36 6.82 -7.60
C ALA A 92 14.35 8.32 -7.27
N LYS A 93 13.47 8.75 -6.34
CA LYS A 93 13.43 10.15 -5.88
C LYS A 93 14.70 10.56 -5.16
N ILE A 94 15.24 9.69 -4.30
CA ILE A 94 16.49 9.97 -3.58
C ILE A 94 17.68 10.03 -4.55
N GLU A 95 17.74 9.12 -5.51
CA GLU A 95 18.77 9.14 -6.57
C GLU A 95 18.71 10.43 -7.38
N THR A 96 17.50 10.89 -7.76
CA THR A 96 17.30 12.19 -8.42
C THR A 96 17.84 13.37 -7.58
N ILE A 97 17.60 13.35 -6.26
CA ILE A 97 18.11 14.41 -5.37
C ILE A 97 19.64 14.34 -5.23
N LEU A 98 20.21 13.13 -5.18
CA LEU A 98 21.66 12.93 -5.11
C LEU A 98 22.35 13.45 -6.36
N GLU A 99 21.80 13.18 -7.54
CA GLU A 99 22.31 13.72 -8.82
C GLU A 99 22.27 15.25 -8.82
N GLY A 100 21.11 15.85 -8.52
CA GLY A 100 20.99 17.31 -8.46
C GLY A 100 21.85 17.97 -7.38
N LYS A 101 22.18 17.26 -6.30
CA LYS A 101 23.13 17.72 -5.28
C LYS A 101 24.59 17.54 -5.73
N ALA A 102 24.92 16.53 -6.52
CA ALA A 102 26.25 16.41 -7.11
C ALA A 102 26.55 17.60 -8.05
N ASP A 103 25.52 18.12 -8.72
CA ASP A 103 25.60 19.34 -9.54
C ASP A 103 25.57 20.65 -8.73
N SER A 104 25.26 20.62 -7.43
CA SER A 104 25.05 21.82 -6.59
C SER A 104 25.73 21.73 -5.22
N ASP A 105 26.65 22.64 -4.95
CA ASP A 105 27.39 22.77 -3.69
C ASP A 105 26.62 23.50 -2.57
N VAL A 106 25.37 23.90 -2.81
CA VAL A 106 24.59 24.68 -1.85
C VAL A 106 23.96 23.77 -0.78
N GLY A 107 24.59 23.72 0.40
CA GLY A 107 24.09 23.01 1.58
C GLY A 107 23.03 23.77 2.38
N SER A 108 23.15 25.10 2.45
CA SER A 108 22.22 25.97 3.18
C SER A 108 22.11 27.35 2.52
N TYR A 109 20.97 28.00 2.71
CA TYR A 109 20.76 29.38 2.27
C TYR A 109 19.90 30.14 3.28
N SER A 110 20.19 31.44 3.44
CA SER A 110 19.48 32.31 4.36
C SER A 110 19.06 33.59 3.65
N ILE A 111 17.77 33.92 3.70
CA ILE A 111 17.21 35.16 3.12
C ILE A 111 16.26 35.78 4.13
N ALA A 112 16.42 37.09 4.40
CA ALA A 112 15.48 37.88 5.18
C ALA A 112 15.05 37.23 6.52
N GLY A 113 16.01 36.63 7.24
CA GLY A 113 15.76 35.96 8.52
C GLY A 113 15.14 34.56 8.44
N ARG A 114 14.91 34.01 7.24
CA ARG A 114 14.52 32.61 7.02
C ARG A 114 15.76 31.82 6.60
N SER A 115 16.04 30.71 7.27
CA SER A 115 17.08 29.76 6.89
C SER A 115 16.45 28.48 6.31
N LEU A 116 17.07 27.93 5.28
CA LEU A 116 16.75 26.61 4.74
C LEU A 116 18.02 25.77 4.72
N THR A 117 17.96 24.62 5.38
CA THR A 117 19.01 23.61 5.39
C THR A 117 18.51 22.39 4.64
N LYS A 118 19.24 21.98 3.60
CA LYS A 118 18.93 20.74 2.87
C LYS A 118 19.55 19.56 3.60
N MET A 119 19.00 18.36 3.39
CA MET A 119 19.69 17.12 3.79
C MET A 119 21.11 17.11 3.22
N SER A 120 22.05 16.64 4.02
CA SER A 120 23.44 16.39 3.64
C SER A 120 23.55 15.24 2.65
N PHE A 121 24.70 15.14 1.98
CA PHE A 121 24.96 14.05 1.06
C PHE A 121 24.95 12.69 1.79
N ASP A 122 25.52 12.62 3.00
CA ASP A 122 25.56 11.40 3.81
C ASP A 122 24.17 10.93 4.23
N GLU A 123 23.29 11.85 4.66
CA GLU A 123 21.90 11.50 5.00
C GLU A 123 21.15 10.91 3.80
N LEU A 124 21.35 11.47 2.61
CA LEU A 124 20.75 10.97 1.38
C LEU A 124 21.30 9.60 0.98
N MET A 125 22.61 9.38 1.14
CA MET A 125 23.26 8.09 0.88
C MET A 125 22.72 6.99 1.81
N VAL A 126 22.56 7.30 3.11
CA VAL A 126 21.97 6.38 4.09
C VAL A 126 20.52 6.05 3.73
N ALA A 127 19.73 7.06 3.37
CA ALA A 127 18.34 6.86 2.94
C ALA A 127 18.25 6.00 1.67
N ARG A 128 19.10 6.26 0.67
CA ARG A 128 19.19 5.46 -0.56
C ARG A 128 19.48 3.99 -0.25
N ASP A 129 20.49 3.72 0.56
CA ASP A 129 20.91 2.36 0.87
C ASP A 129 19.86 1.59 1.68
N ARG A 130 19.03 2.29 2.47
CA ARG A 130 17.85 1.69 3.10
C ARG A 130 16.82 1.26 2.06
N TYR A 131 16.34 2.18 1.23
CA TYR A 131 15.29 1.83 0.24
C TYR A 131 15.79 0.82 -0.79
N LYS A 132 17.07 0.88 -1.18
CA LYS A 132 17.69 -0.14 -2.04
C LYS A 132 17.60 -1.54 -1.43
N ARG A 133 17.80 -1.69 -0.11
CA ARG A 133 17.63 -3.00 0.56
C ARG A 133 16.18 -3.46 0.57
N GLU A 134 15.23 -2.56 0.75
CA GLU A 134 13.79 -2.86 0.70
C GLU A 134 13.38 -3.32 -0.71
N VAL A 135 13.84 -2.64 -1.76
CA VAL A 135 13.63 -3.06 -3.16
C VAL A 135 14.21 -4.45 -3.42
N LEU A 136 15.45 -4.71 -3.00
CA LEU A 136 16.08 -6.02 -3.15
C LEU A 136 15.37 -7.11 -2.34
N GLN A 137 14.79 -6.77 -1.19
CA GLN A 137 13.95 -7.70 -0.44
C GLN A 137 12.67 -8.05 -1.22
N HIS A 138 11.95 -7.04 -1.70
CA HIS A 138 10.74 -7.24 -2.49
C HIS A 138 11.01 -8.10 -3.74
N GLN A 139 12.08 -7.83 -4.48
CA GLN A 139 12.47 -8.63 -5.64
C GLN A 139 12.74 -10.09 -5.28
N ARG A 140 13.35 -10.36 -4.11
CA ARG A 140 13.59 -11.74 -3.63
C ARG A 140 12.28 -12.44 -3.27
N GLU A 141 11.37 -11.75 -2.60
CA GLU A 141 10.05 -12.28 -2.27
C GLU A 141 9.27 -12.65 -3.55
N GLU A 142 9.32 -11.80 -4.57
CA GLU A 142 8.72 -12.07 -5.87
C GLU A 142 9.34 -13.28 -6.58
N LEU A 143 10.66 -13.45 -6.51
CA LEU A 143 11.33 -14.64 -7.04
C LEU A 143 10.85 -15.92 -6.33
N ILE A 144 10.75 -15.88 -4.99
CA ILE A 144 10.29 -17.01 -4.17
C ILE A 144 8.83 -17.36 -4.49
N LYS A 145 7.95 -16.35 -4.58
CA LYS A 145 6.53 -16.55 -4.97
C LYS A 145 6.40 -17.21 -6.34
N ARG A 146 7.31 -16.88 -7.28
CA ARG A 146 7.38 -17.48 -8.62
C ARG A 146 8.10 -18.84 -8.65
N GLY A 147 8.49 -19.39 -7.50
CA GLY A 147 9.21 -20.66 -7.38
C GLY A 147 10.67 -20.63 -7.91
N LYS A 148 11.20 -19.44 -8.24
CA LYS A 148 12.56 -19.27 -8.74
C LYS A 148 13.56 -19.34 -7.60
N ALA A 149 14.79 -19.76 -7.92
CA ALA A 149 15.87 -19.75 -6.94
C ALA A 149 16.17 -18.30 -6.54
N SER A 150 16.12 -18.02 -5.24
CA SER A 150 16.69 -16.80 -4.66
C SER A 150 18.12 -17.11 -4.24
N ALA A 151 19.03 -16.12 -4.31
CA ALA A 151 20.46 -16.28 -4.01
C ALA A 151 20.75 -16.87 -2.61
N ASN A 152 19.78 -16.85 -1.69
CA ASN A 152 19.89 -17.37 -0.33
C ASN A 152 19.13 -18.70 -0.10
N THR A 153 18.50 -19.29 -1.11
CA THR A 153 17.73 -20.54 -0.93
C THR A 153 18.64 -21.76 -1.14
N VAL A 154 19.16 -22.32 -0.05
CA VAL A 154 19.82 -23.63 -0.07
C VAL A 154 18.75 -24.72 -0.13
N LYS A 155 18.53 -25.30 -1.32
CA LYS A 155 17.62 -26.45 -1.48
C LYS A 155 18.38 -27.72 -1.14
N VAL A 156 18.03 -28.38 -0.03
CA VAL A 156 18.52 -29.73 0.31
C VAL A 156 17.47 -30.77 -0.06
N ARG A 157 17.88 -31.83 -0.75
CA ARG A 157 17.09 -33.05 -0.97
C ARG A 157 17.57 -34.08 0.04
N PHE A 158 16.67 -34.58 0.88
CA PHE A 158 16.92 -35.82 1.60
C PHE A 158 16.62 -36.99 0.66
N SER A 159 17.63 -37.83 0.44
CA SER A 159 17.55 -39.08 -0.33
C SER A 159 17.22 -40.26 0.58
#